data_AF-A0A0D9VVT9-F1
#
_entry.id   AF-A0A0D9VVT9-F1
#
_cell.length_a   1.000
_cell.length_b   1.000
_cell.length_c   1.000
_cell.angle_alpha   90.00
_cell.angle_beta   90.00
_cell.angle_gamma   90.00
#
_symmetry.space_group_name_H-M   'P 1'
#
loop_
_entity.id
_entity.type
_entity.pdbx_description
1 polymer ?
#
loop_
_entity_poly.entity_id
_entity_poly.type
_entity_poly.pdbx_seq_one_letter_code
_entity_poly.pdbx_strand_id
1 'polypeptide(L)'
;MQLARVNLEKEQRISELRNQCTIIRTTELAAAQDRLADLERQKDEIMKFYSPAALLNKLQKSMAKLDEESEELHQKFLEKDIDLPPFVQKYKKLRTAYHRQALLYLAGKTSLR
;
A
#
# COMPACT_ATOMS: atom_id res chain seq x y z
N MET A 1 3.44 -32.00 59.95
CA MET A 1 2.80 -32.90 58.95
C MET A 1 1.87 -32.15 57.99
N GLN A 2 0.99 -31.26 58.48
CA GLN A 2 0.01 -30.56 57.62
C GLN A 2 0.62 -29.56 56.62
N LEU A 3 1.66 -28.82 57.05
CA LEU A 3 2.37 -27.86 56.19
C LEU A 3 3.04 -28.52 54.97
N ALA A 4 3.61 -29.71 55.17
CA ALA A 4 4.26 -30.47 54.09
C ALA A 4 3.25 -30.93 53.03
N ARG A 5 2.04 -31.34 53.43
CA ARG A 5 0.97 -31.71 52.49
C ARG A 5 0.48 -30.53 51.67
N VAL A 6 0.24 -29.39 52.32
CA VAL A 6 -0.18 -28.16 51.64
C VAL A 6 0.89 -27.65 50.68
N ASN A 7 2.18 -27.75 51.04
CA ASN A 7 3.26 -27.35 50.15
C ASN A 7 3.36 -28.27 48.93
N LEU A 8 3.20 -29.59 49.11
CA LEU A 8 3.21 -30.56 48.02
C LEU A 8 2.05 -30.32 47.03
N GLU A 9 0.84 -30.03 47.53
CA GLU A 9 -0.32 -29.67 46.69
C GLU A 9 -0.08 -28.38 45.89
N LYS A 10 0.56 -27.38 46.50
CA LYS A 10 0.94 -26.14 45.81
C LYS A 10 1.98 -26.39 44.72
N GLU A 11 2.97 -27.25 44.94
CA GLU A 11 3.97 -27.61 43.93
C GLU A 11 3.32 -28.26 42.71
N GLN A 12 2.40 -29.20 42.94
CA GLN A 12 1.64 -29.83 41.86
C GLN A 12 0.84 -28.79 41.06
N ARG A 13 0.13 -27.89 41.76
CA ARG A 13 -0.63 -26.82 41.11
C ARG A 13 0.23 -25.85 40.31
N ILE A 14 1.41 -25.50 40.82
CA ILE A 14 2.38 -24.66 40.11
C ILE A 14 2.88 -25.36 38.84
N SER A 15 3.15 -26.67 38.92
CA SER A 15 3.57 -27.46 37.77
C SER A 15 2.49 -27.52 36.68
N GLU A 16 1.23 -27.72 37.06
CA GLU A 16 0.09 -27.69 36.14
C GLU A 16 -0.05 -26.34 35.44
N LEU A 17 -0.01 -25.24 36.20
CA LEU A 17 -0.10 -23.89 35.64
C LEU A 17 1.05 -23.59 34.68
N ARG A 18 2.28 -24.01 35.01
CA ARG A 18 3.42 -23.88 34.10
C ARG A 18 3.23 -24.66 32.81
N ASN A 19 2.68 -25.88 32.89
CA ASN A 19 2.38 -26.68 31.71
C ASN A 19 1.31 -26.01 30.84
N GLN A 20 0.23 -25.51 31.46
CA GLN A 20 -0.82 -24.76 30.74
C GLN A 20 -0.26 -23.51 30.06
N CYS A 21 0.54 -22.70 30.76
CA CYS A 21 1.20 -21.54 30.16
C CYS A 21 2.12 -21.93 29.01
N THR A 22 2.82 -23.07 29.12
CA THR A 22 3.68 -23.57 28.05
C THR A 22 2.84 -23.94 26.83
N ILE A 23 1.74 -24.67 27.02
CA ILE A 23 0.81 -25.03 25.94
C ILE A 23 0.30 -23.76 25.26
N ILE A 24 -0.32 -22.83 26.00
CA ILE A 24 -0.86 -21.57 25.45
C ILE A 24 0.21 -20.82 24.64
N ARG A 25 1.43 -20.70 25.17
CA ARG A 25 2.52 -20.02 24.47
C ARG A 25 2.91 -20.70 23.15
N THR A 26 2.95 -22.03 23.14
CA THR A 26 3.39 -22.81 21.97
C THR A 26 2.29 -23.05 20.95
N THR A 27 1.02 -23.09 21.34
CA THR A 27 -0.09 -23.42 20.45
C THR A 27 -0.88 -22.20 20.05
N GLU A 28 -1.29 -21.37 21.02
CA GLU A 28 -2.19 -20.25 20.76
C GLU A 28 -1.41 -19.00 20.39
N LEU A 29 -0.40 -18.64 21.19
CA LEU A 29 0.39 -17.43 20.94
C LEU A 29 1.21 -17.57 19.66
N ALA A 30 1.90 -18.69 19.45
CA ALA A 30 2.67 -18.94 18.24
C ALA A 30 1.78 -18.88 16.98
N ALA A 31 0.62 -19.55 16.97
CA ALA A 31 -0.29 -19.51 15.84
C ALA A 31 -0.87 -18.11 15.57
N ALA A 32 -1.16 -17.34 16.63
CA ALA A 32 -1.59 -15.95 16.48
C ALA A 32 -0.49 -15.05 15.89
N GLN A 33 0.76 -15.27 16.31
CA GLN A 33 1.92 -14.55 15.77
C GLN A 33 2.19 -14.89 14.31
N ASP A 34 2.11 -16.16 13.93
CA ASP A 34 2.26 -16.58 12.54
C ASP A 34 1.17 -15.96 11.65
N ARG A 35 -0.09 -16.00 12.11
CA ARG A 35 -1.22 -15.37 11.41
C ARG A 35 -1.03 -13.85 11.28
N LEU A 36 -0.54 -13.18 12.32
CA LEU A 36 -0.24 -11.76 12.26
C LEU A 36 0.84 -11.46 11.21
N ALA A 37 1.93 -12.23 11.22
CA ALA A 37 3.02 -12.07 10.26
C ALA A 37 2.56 -12.24 8.80
N ASP A 38 1.67 -13.20 8.55
CA ASP A 38 1.09 -13.39 7.21
C ASP A 38 0.19 -12.22 6.79
N LEU A 39 -0.61 -11.69 7.72
CA LEU A 39 -1.44 -10.50 7.45
C LEU A 39 -0.59 -9.25 7.20
N GLU A 40 0.52 -9.08 7.93
CA GLU A 40 1.46 -7.99 7.71
C GLU A 40 2.13 -8.08 6.34
N ARG A 41 2.54 -9.29 5.91
CA ARG A 41 3.06 -9.52 4.55
C ARG A 41 2.03 -9.16 3.48
N GLN A 42 0.79 -9.62 3.62
CA GLN A 42 -0.29 -9.29 2.67
C GLN A 42 -0.55 -7.78 2.62
N LYS A 43 -0.59 -7.11 3.77
CA LYS A 43 -0.72 -5.66 3.85
C LYS A 43 0.43 -4.98 3.10
N ASP A 44 1.67 -5.39 3.32
CA ASP A 44 2.84 -4.78 2.69
C ASP A 44 2.84 -4.98 1.17
N GLU A 45 2.41 -6.15 0.68
CA GLU A 45 2.21 -6.41 -0.74
C GLU A 45 1.18 -5.48 -1.38
N ILE A 46 0.04 -5.28 -0.72
CA ILE A 46 -0.99 -4.33 -1.17
C ILE A 46 -0.42 -2.90 -1.15
N MET A 47 0.27 -2.52 -0.08
CA MET A 47 0.82 -1.18 0.10
C MET A 47 1.89 -0.82 -0.94
N LYS A 48 2.63 -1.78 -1.50
CA LYS A 48 3.56 -1.53 -2.62
C LYS A 48 2.88 -0.85 -3.81
N PHE A 49 1.60 -1.15 -4.07
CA PHE A 49 0.89 -0.64 -5.25
C PHE A 49 -0.15 0.43 -4.94
N TYR A 50 -0.68 0.42 -3.71
CA TYR A 50 -1.81 1.25 -3.29
C TYR A 50 -1.48 2.21 -2.15
N SER A 51 -0.22 2.25 -1.69
CA SER A 51 0.20 3.33 -0.80
C SER A 51 -0.02 4.69 -1.47
N PRO A 52 -0.32 5.74 -0.69
CA PRO A 52 -0.52 7.07 -1.25
C PRO A 52 0.67 7.54 -2.11
N ALA A 53 1.90 7.23 -1.69
CA ALA A 53 3.10 7.52 -2.46
C ALA A 53 3.13 6.76 -3.80
N ALA A 54 2.79 5.46 -3.82
CA ALA A 54 2.73 4.67 -5.05
C ALA A 54 1.66 5.19 -6.02
N LEU A 55 0.50 5.58 -5.51
CA LEU A 55 -0.59 6.16 -6.31
C LEU A 55 -0.20 7.53 -6.90
N LEU A 56 0.42 8.40 -6.10
CA LEU A 56 0.93 9.69 -6.58
C LEU A 56 2.03 9.51 -7.63
N ASN A 57 2.91 8.53 -7.45
CA ASN A 57 3.97 8.23 -8.42
C ASN A 57 3.38 7.72 -9.75
N LYS A 58 2.37 6.83 -9.69
CA LYS A 58 1.62 6.39 -10.88
C LYS A 58 0.95 7.57 -11.61
N LEU A 59 0.34 8.49 -10.85
CA LEU A 59 -0.30 9.69 -11.42
C LEU A 59 0.73 10.61 -12.10
N GLN A 60 1.88 10.83 -11.45
CA GLN A 60 2.97 11.62 -12.02
C GLN A 60 3.52 11.00 -13.31
N LYS A 61 3.69 9.67 -13.37
CA LYS A 61 4.10 8.97 -14.59
C LYS A 61 3.06 9.10 -15.71
N SER A 62 1.77 8.99 -15.38
CA SER A 62 0.69 9.22 -16.35
C SER A 62 0.71 10.64 -16.89
N MET A 63 0.97 11.63 -16.05
CA MET A 63 1.10 13.02 -16.48
C MET A 63 2.29 13.23 -17.42
N ALA A 64 3.45 12.67 -17.10
CA ALA A 64 4.64 12.74 -17.97
C ALA A 64 4.36 12.13 -19.35
N LYS A 65 3.65 11.00 -19.40
CA LYS A 65 3.24 10.38 -20.67
C LYS A 65 2.31 11.26 -21.49
N LEU A 66 1.33 11.90 -20.84
CA LEU A 66 0.42 12.83 -21.54
C LEU A 66 1.16 14.06 -22.09
N ASP A 67 2.21 14.50 -21.39
CA ASP A 67 3.07 15.59 -21.82
C ASP A 67 3.87 15.18 -23.07
N GLU A 68 4.53 14.01 -23.02
CA GLU A 68 5.25 13.42 -24.15
C GLU A 68 4.35 13.21 -25.37
N GLU A 69 3.16 12.61 -25.20
CA GLU A 69 2.18 12.45 -26.29
C GLU A 69 1.71 13.81 -26.86
N SER A 70 1.67 14.86 -26.03
CA SER A 70 1.30 16.21 -26.49
C SER A 70 2.40 16.81 -27.36
N GLU A 71 3.67 16.63 -26.97
CA GLU A 71 4.84 17.10 -27.71
C GLU A 71 5.02 16.33 -29.03
N GLU A 72 4.84 15.02 -29.04
CA GLU A 72 4.84 14.22 -30.28
C GLU A 72 3.76 14.70 -31.26
N LEU A 73 2.57 15.00 -30.74
CA LEU A 73 1.48 15.53 -31.57
C LEU A 73 1.79 16.93 -32.09
N HIS A 74 2.47 17.77 -31.28
CA HIS A 74 2.94 19.08 -31.70
C HIS A 74 3.97 18.95 -32.83
N GLN A 75 4.93 18.04 -32.71
CA GLN A 75 5.94 17.78 -33.72
C GLN A 75 5.32 17.35 -35.06
N LYS A 76 4.36 16.42 -35.04
CA LYS A 76 3.61 16.01 -36.26
C LYS A 76 2.92 17.18 -36.94
N PHE A 77 2.41 18.13 -36.17
CA PHE A 77 1.79 19.33 -36.74
C PHE A 77 2.82 20.24 -37.41
N LEU A 78 4.02 20.40 -36.83
CA LEU A 78 5.13 21.15 -37.44
C LEU A 78 5.63 20.50 -38.73
N GLU A 79 5.66 19.17 -38.76
CA GLU A 79 6.03 18.36 -39.93
C GLU A 79 4.95 18.34 -41.02
N LYS A 80 3.77 18.93 -40.75
CA LYS A 80 2.58 18.95 -41.62
C LYS A 80 1.98 17.56 -41.87
N ASP A 81 2.24 16.61 -40.97
CA ASP A 81 1.67 15.26 -40.97
C ASP A 81 0.22 15.23 -40.45
N ILE A 82 -0.26 16.34 -39.89
CA ILE A 82 -1.62 16.49 -39.39
C ILE A 82 -2.14 17.91 -39.65
N ASP A 83 -3.39 18.01 -40.07
CA ASP A 83 -4.05 19.30 -40.29
C ASP A 83 -4.40 20.01 -38.96
N LEU A 84 -4.61 21.33 -39.05
CA LEU A 84 -4.92 22.15 -37.89
C LEU A 84 -6.18 21.69 -37.12
N PRO A 85 -7.34 21.40 -37.75
CA PRO A 85 -8.52 20.97 -36.99
C PRO A 85 -8.33 19.69 -36.15
N PRO A 86 -7.81 18.57 -36.68
CA PRO A 86 -7.56 17.37 -35.88
C PRO A 86 -6.43 17.55 -34.87
N PHE A 87 -5.42 18.38 -35.16
CA PHE A 87 -4.39 18.75 -34.18
C PHE A 87 -5.01 19.43 -32.96
N VAL A 88 -5.77 20.52 -33.16
CA VAL A 88 -6.38 21.29 -32.07
C VAL A 88 -7.28 20.41 -31.21
N GLN A 89 -8.10 19.56 -31.83
CA GLN A 89 -9.00 18.65 -31.12
C GLN A 89 -8.23 17.66 -30.23
N LYS A 90 -7.22 16.98 -30.78
CA LYS A 90 -6.43 15.97 -30.06
C LYS A 90 -5.56 16.60 -28.98
N TYR A 91 -4.90 17.72 -29.30
CA TYR A 91 -4.02 18.42 -28.37
C TYR A 91 -4.80 18.96 -27.16
N LYS A 92 -5.95 19.60 -27.39
CA LYS A 92 -6.84 20.05 -26.32
C LYS A 92 -7.26 18.91 -25.40
N LYS A 93 -7.56 17.73 -25.96
CA LYS A 93 -7.95 16.55 -25.17
C LYS A 93 -6.80 16.09 -24.26
N LEU A 94 -5.58 15.98 -24.80
CA LEU A 94 -4.38 15.58 -24.03
C LEU A 94 -4.09 16.58 -22.91
N ARG A 95 -4.07 17.88 -23.21
CA ARG A 95 -3.83 18.93 -22.21
C ARG A 95 -4.91 18.97 -21.13
N THR A 96 -6.18 18.80 -21.49
CA THR A 96 -7.27 18.74 -20.51
C THR A 96 -7.10 17.56 -19.55
N ALA A 97 -6.72 16.38 -20.07
CA ALA A 97 -6.44 15.22 -19.24
C ALA A 97 -5.24 15.45 -18.31
N TYR A 98 -4.14 16.02 -18.84
CA TYR A 98 -2.95 16.37 -18.06
C TYR A 98 -3.30 17.30 -16.90
N HIS A 99 -4.00 18.41 -17.17
CA HIS A 99 -4.33 19.39 -16.13
C HIS A 99 -5.29 18.82 -15.07
N ARG A 100 -6.23 17.96 -15.46
CA ARG A 100 -7.08 17.24 -14.51
C ARG A 100 -6.26 16.37 -13.57
N GLN A 101 -5.28 15.64 -14.10
CA GLN A 101 -4.37 14.81 -13.30
C GLN A 101 -3.44 15.66 -12.43
N ALA A 102 -2.95 16.80 -12.92
CA ALA A 102 -2.11 17.72 -12.15
C ALA A 102 -2.84 18.28 -10.92
N LEU A 103 -4.11 18.67 -11.08
CA LEU A 103 -4.94 19.13 -9.97
C LEU A 103 -5.15 18.03 -8.93
N LEU A 104 -5.43 16.80 -9.38
CA LEU A 104 -5.59 15.65 -8.49
C LEU A 104 -4.29 15.32 -7.74
N TYR A 105 -3.15 15.37 -8.43
CA TYR A 105 -1.83 15.16 -7.84
C TYR A 105 -1.53 16.21 -6.76
N LEU A 106 -1.80 17.49 -7.05
CA LEU A 106 -1.62 18.57 -6.10
C LEU A 106 -2.48 18.37 -4.86
N ALA A 107 -3.76 18.06 -5.03
CA ALA A 107 -4.68 17.78 -3.93
C ALA A 107 -4.20 16.60 -3.07
N GLY A 108 -3.80 15.50 -3.71
CA GLY A 108 -3.27 14.33 -3.00
C GLY A 108 -1.97 14.62 -2.24
N LYS A 109 -1.07 15.42 -2.83
CA LYS A 109 0.18 15.83 -2.17
C LYS A 109 -0.07 16.72 -0.95
N THR A 110 -1.08 17.59 -1.00
CA THR A 110 -1.48 18.40 0.16
C THR A 110 -2.13 17.60 1.27
N SER A 111 -2.84 16.51 0.96
CA SER A 111 -3.49 15.65 1.96
C SER A 111 -2.53 14.71 2.70
N LEU A 112 -1.29 14.57 2.24
CA LEU A 112 -0.23 13.76 2.88
C LEU A 112 0.70 14.57 3.79
N ARG A 113 0.46 15.89 3.92
CA ARG A 113 1.16 16.74 4.87
C ARG A 113 0.55 16.65 6.27
#